data_AF-A0A968BZ48-F1
#
_entry.id   AF-A0A968BZ48-F1
#
_cell.length_a   1.000
_cell.length_b   1.000
_cell.length_c   1.000
_cell.angle_alpha   90.00
_cell.angle_beta   90.00
_cell.angle_gamma   90.00
#
_symmetry.space_group_name_H-M   'P 1'
#
loop_
_entity.id
_entity.type
_entity.pdbx_description
1 polymer ?
#
loop_
_entity_poly.entity_id
_entity_poly.type
_entity_poly.pdbx_seq_one_letter_code
_entity_poly.pdbx_strand_id
1 'polypeptide(L)' 'KTLDEAKKINWKEASNALGGLPPIKTHCSVLAVDGLRAAIQNYEERHGLVEERTPTTVDVIRKRLKRVMN' A
#
# COMPACT_ATOMS: atom_id res chain seq x y z
N LYS A 1 -15.77 6.87 0.72
CA LYS A 1 -14.44 7.43 0.36
C LYS A 1 -14.22 7.20 -1.12
N THR A 2 -13.62 8.15 -1.83
CA THR A 2 -13.18 7.99 -3.23
C THR A 2 -11.90 7.14 -3.31
N LEU A 3 -11.50 6.69 -4.51
CA LEU A 3 -10.25 5.96 -4.71
C LEU A 3 -9.03 6.80 -4.30
N ASP A 4 -9.03 8.10 -4.62
CA ASP A 4 -7.95 9.02 -4.24
C ASP A 4 -7.85 9.22 -2.72
N GLU A 5 -8.98 9.26 -2.02
CA GLU A 5 -9.00 9.29 -0.57
C GLU A 5 -8.49 7.99 0.04
N ALA A 6 -8.83 6.85 -0.56
CA ALA A 6 -8.39 5.54 -0.10
C ALA A 6 -6.88 5.36 -0.29
N LYS A 7 -6.30 5.86 -1.39
CA LYS A 7 -4.83 5.85 -1.63
C LYS A 7 -4.04 6.62 -0.57
N LYS A 8 -4.62 7.70 -0.03
CA LYS A 8 -3.99 8.55 0.99
C LYS A 8 -3.97 7.92 2.37
N ILE A 9 -4.75 6.85 2.60
CA ILE A 9 -4.76 6.15 3.89
C ILE A 9 -3.35 5.65 4.21
N ASN A 10 -2.89 5.99 5.41
CA ASN A 10 -1.61 5.54 5.95
C ASN A 10 -1.80 4.60 7.15
N TRP A 11 -0.74 3.87 7.51
CA TRP A 11 -0.79 2.86 8.57
C TRP A 11 -1.09 3.45 9.96
N LYS A 12 -0.74 4.74 10.20
CA LYS A 12 -1.05 5.43 11.45
C LYS A 12 -2.53 5.71 11.56
N GLU A 13 -3.17 6.16 10.49
CA GLU A 13 -4.63 6.36 10.45
C GLU A 13 -5.37 5.05 10.68
N ALA A 14 -4.93 3.95 10.05
CA ALA A 14 -5.50 2.62 10.27
C ALA A 14 -5.33 2.15 11.73
N SER A 15 -4.15 2.39 12.33
CA SER A 15 -3.91 2.10 13.75
C SER A 15 -4.76 2.97 14.68
N ASN A 16 -4.84 4.28 14.41
CA ASN A 16 -5.57 5.24 15.22
C ASN A 16 -7.09 4.99 15.19
N ALA A 17 -7.63 4.53 14.06
CA ALA A 17 -9.03 4.13 13.95
C ALA A 17 -9.40 2.99 14.92
N LEU A 18 -8.42 2.19 15.34
CA LEU A 18 -8.58 1.12 16.34
C LEU A 18 -8.30 1.60 17.79
N GLY A 19 -8.06 2.90 18.00
CA GLY A 19 -7.61 3.44 19.29
C GLY A 19 -6.09 3.30 19.52
N GLY A 20 -5.34 2.98 18.48
CA GLY A 20 -3.90 2.71 18.54
C GLY A 20 -3.58 1.23 18.66
N LEU A 21 -2.35 0.85 18.31
CA LEU A 21 -1.84 -0.51 18.41
C LEU A 21 -0.52 -0.54 19.16
N PRO A 22 -0.25 -1.59 19.94
CA PRO A 22 1.07 -1.84 20.50
C PRO A 22 2.13 -1.88 19.39
N PRO A 23 3.36 -1.38 19.63
CA PRO A 23 4.41 -1.30 18.60
C PRO A 23 4.61 -2.61 17.83
N ILE A 24 4.59 -3.75 18.52
CA ILE A 24 4.77 -5.08 17.94
C ILE A 24 3.67 -5.47 16.94
N LYS A 25 2.46 -4.95 17.07
CA LYS A 25 1.32 -5.22 16.17
C LYS A 25 1.16 -4.18 15.05
N THR A 26 2.03 -3.16 14.99
CA THR A 26 1.97 -2.12 13.95
C THR A 26 2.14 -2.69 12.54
N HIS A 27 2.89 -3.79 12.40
CA HIS A 27 3.07 -4.48 11.12
C HIS A 27 1.74 -4.91 10.48
N CYS A 28 0.72 -5.23 11.29
CA CYS A 28 -0.60 -5.59 10.79
C CYS A 28 -1.24 -4.40 10.05
N SER A 29 -1.13 -3.18 10.59
CA SER A 29 -1.64 -1.97 9.92
C SER A 29 -0.83 -1.59 8.69
N VAL A 30 0.48 -1.83 8.69
CA VAL A 30 1.32 -1.64 7.50
C VAL A 30 0.89 -2.59 6.39
N LEU A 31 0.76 -3.89 6.70
CA LEU A 31 0.29 -4.91 5.75
C LEU A 31 -1.11 -4.61 5.23
N ALA A 32 -2.03 -4.17 6.10
CA ALA A 32 -3.38 -3.81 5.70
C ALA A 32 -3.40 -2.65 4.68
N VAL A 33 -2.60 -1.61 4.91
CA VAL A 33 -2.51 -0.46 4.00
C VAL A 33 -1.83 -0.83 2.68
N ASP A 34 -0.77 -1.64 2.72
CA ASP A 34 -0.11 -2.11 1.50
C ASP A 34 -1.04 -3.00 0.67
N GLY A 35 -1.80 -3.88 1.31
CA GLY A 35 -2.84 -4.69 0.66
C GLY A 35 -3.95 -3.85 0.02
N LEU A 36 -4.43 -2.83 0.73
CA LEU A 36 -5.43 -1.89 0.19
C LEU A 36 -4.91 -1.18 -1.07
N ARG A 37 -3.67 -0.68 -1.04
CA ARG A 37 -3.05 -0.01 -2.20
C ARG A 37 -2.88 -0.95 -3.39
N ALA A 38 -2.46 -2.19 -3.14
CA ALA A 38 -2.33 -3.21 -4.19
C ALA A 38 -3.69 -3.54 -4.82
N ALA A 39 -4.76 -3.64 -4.01
CA ALA A 39 -6.11 -3.87 -4.52
C ALA A 39 -6.63 -2.70 -5.37
N ILE A 40 -6.41 -1.46 -4.93
CA ILE A 40 -6.76 -0.25 -5.71
C ILE A 40 -6.00 -0.22 -7.03
N GLN A 41 -4.68 -0.45 -7.01
CA GLN A 41 -3.87 -0.51 -8.21
C GLN A 41 -4.40 -1.57 -9.19
N ASN A 42 -4.70 -2.78 -8.69
CA ASN A 42 -5.24 -3.83 -9.53
C ASN A 42 -6.61 -3.48 -10.14
N TYR A 43 -7.46 -2.79 -9.39
CA TYR A 43 -8.73 -2.28 -9.90
C TYR A 43 -8.50 -1.27 -11.04
N GLU A 44 -7.62 -0.30 -10.85
CA GLU A 44 -7.32 0.73 -11.85
C GLU A 44 -6.74 0.15 -13.13
N GLU A 45 -5.83 -0.82 -13.01
CA GLU A 45 -5.22 -1.51 -14.16
C GLU A 45 -6.26 -2.27 -15.00
N ARG A 46 -7.24 -2.90 -14.35
CA ARG A 46 -8.32 -3.66 -15.01
C ARG A 46 -9.34 -2.76 -15.69
N HIS A 47 -9.56 -1.55 -15.18
CA HIS A 47 -10.56 -0.61 -15.70
C HIS A 47 -9.96 0.45 -16.64
N GLY A 48 -8.68 0.32 -17.00
CA GLY A 48 -8.01 1.27 -17.89
C GLY A 48 -7.82 2.65 -17.29
N LEU A 49 -7.82 2.77 -15.96
CA LEU A 49 -7.67 4.03 -15.23
C LEU A 49 -6.21 4.40 -14.95
N VAL A 50 -5.27 3.52 -15.31
CA VAL A 50 -3.83 3.77 -15.16
C VAL A 50 -3.27 4.37 -16.45
N GLU A 51 -2.81 5.63 -16.38
CA GLU A 51 -2.16 6.33 -17.51
C GLU A 51 -0.79 5.74 -17.86
N GLU A 52 -0.01 5.29 -16.87
CA GLU A 52 1.31 4.68 -17.07
C GLU A 52 1.43 3.31 -16.39
N ARG A 53 1.46 2.24 -17.18
CA ARG A 53 1.86 0.91 -16.70
C ARG A 53 3.36 0.91 -16.51
N THR A 54 3.83 1.15 -15.28
CA THR A 54 5.25 0.95 -14.96
C THR A 54 5.54 -0.55 -14.95
N PRO A 55 6.40 -1.06 -15.86
CA PRO A 55 6.76 -2.46 -15.85
C PRO A 55 7.47 -2.80 -14.55
N THR A 56 7.18 -3.96 -13.97
CA THR A 56 7.95 -4.44 -12.82
C THR A 56 9.31 -4.93 -13.33
N THR A 57 10.28 -4.02 -13.40
CA THR A 57 11.66 -4.34 -13.78
C THR A 57 12.45 -4.90 -12.60
N VAL A 58 13.58 -5.55 -12.87
CA VAL A 58 14.47 -6.09 -11.85
C VAL A 58 14.92 -4.99 -10.87
N ASP A 59 15.18 -3.78 -11.36
CA ASP A 59 15.59 -2.66 -10.51
C ASP A 59 14.46 -2.16 -9.61
N VAL A 60 13.22 -2.15 -10.10
CA VAL A 60 12.03 -1.86 -9.28
C VAL A 60 11.86 -2.92 -8.18
N ILE A 61 12.04 -4.19 -8.51
CA ILE A 61 11.98 -5.29 -7.53
C ILE A 61 13.08 -5.11 -6.48
N ARG A 62 14.33 -4.91 -6.89
CA ARG A 62 15.48 -4.69 -5.98
C ARG A 62 15.24 -3.49 -5.06
N LYS A 63 14.71 -2.38 -5.59
CA LYS A 63 14.38 -1.17 -4.81
C LYS A 63 13.30 -1.44 -3.76
N ARG A 64 12.24 -2.20 -4.11
CA ARG A 64 11.18 -2.60 -3.17
C ARG A 64 11.69 -3.54 -2.09
N LEU A 65 12.49 -4.54 -2.47
CA LEU A 65 13.08 -5.52 -1.55
C LEU A 65 14.11 -4.91 -0.59
N LYS A 66 14.74 -3.79 -0.96
CA LYS A 66 15.68 -3.06 -0.07
C LYS A 66 15.05 -2.68 1.27
N ARG A 67 13.73 -2.45 1.31
CA ARG A 67 12.98 -2.13 2.54
C ARG A 67 12.74 -3.36 3.44
N VAL A 68 12.91 -4.56 2.90
CA VAL A 68 12.72 -5.85 3.60
C VAL A 68 14.06 -6.43 4.05
N MET A 69 15.11 -6.22 3.26
CA MET A 69 16.45 -6.74 3.54
C MET A 69 17.26 -5.89 4.54
N ASN A 70 16.81 -4.66 4.82
CA ASN A 70 17.46 -3.72 5.74
C ASN A 70 16.51 -3.29 6.86
#